data_AF-X0ZSY7-F1
#
_entry.id   AF-X0ZSY7-F1
#
_cell.length_a   1.000
_cell.length_b   1.000
_cell.length_c   1.000
_cell.angle_alpha   90.00
_cell.angle_beta   90.00
_cell.angle_gamma   90.00
#
_symmetry.space_group_name_H-M   'P 1'
#
loop_
_entity.id
_entity.type
_entity.pdbx_description
1 polymer ?
#
loop_
_entity_poly.entity_id
_entity_poly.type
_entity_poly.pdbx_seq_one_letter_code
_entity_poly.pdbx_strand_id
1 'polypeptide(L)' 'MAKKHGLHLSTVEEWLCIIKSKLKLYEELEKSIRQIHPYEVPEILAIPVIVGSKDYLGWLGGAVKEM' A
#
# COMPACT_ATOMS: atom_id res chain seq x y z
N MET A 1 -40.87 -14.19 -8.28
CA MET A 1 -39.94 -14.43 -7.15
C MET A 1 -38.64 -13.66 -7.40
N ALA A 2 -38.60 -12.37 -7.08
CA ALA A 2 -37.41 -11.55 -7.28
C ALA A 2 -36.46 -11.71 -6.08
N LYS A 3 -35.26 -12.25 -6.31
CA LYS A 3 -34.19 -12.28 -5.30
C LYS A 3 -33.71 -10.85 -5.05
N LYS A 4 -34.16 -10.24 -3.95
CA LYS A 4 -33.52 -9.04 -3.38
C LYS A 4 -32.09 -9.42 -3.01
N HIS A 5 -31.11 -9.03 -3.82
CA HIS A 5 -29.72 -9.03 -3.42
C HIS A 5 -29.57 -7.90 -2.40
N GLY A 6 -29.71 -8.22 -1.12
CA GLY A 6 -29.55 -7.25 -0.04
C GLY A 6 -28.10 -6.79 0.03
N LEU A 7 -27.87 -5.49 -0.10
CA LEU A 7 -26.58 -4.87 0.23
C LEU A 7 -26.28 -5.14 1.70
N HIS A 8 -25.18 -5.83 1.97
CA HIS A 8 -24.65 -6.00 3.31
C HIS A 8 -23.61 -4.91 3.56
N LEU A 9 -23.87 -4.05 4.54
CA LEU A 9 -22.90 -3.07 5.02
C LEU A 9 -22.10 -3.70 6.15
N SER A 10 -20.78 -3.73 6.01
CA SER A 10 -19.85 -4.12 7.06
C SER A 10 -19.05 -2.91 7.54
N THR A 11 -18.62 -2.94 8.79
CA THR A 11 -17.72 -1.94 9.37
C THR A 11 -16.77 -2.66 10.29
N VAL A 12 -15.48 -2.42 10.12
CA VAL A 12 -14.39 -2.99 10.91
C VAL A 12 -13.37 -1.88 11.22
N GLU A 13 -12.65 -2.02 12.33
CA GLU A 13 -11.55 -1.11 12.67
C GLU A 13 -10.29 -1.54 11.92
N GLU A 14 -9.64 -0.60 11.24
CA GLU A 14 -8.47 -0.85 10.41
C GLU A 14 -7.45 0.30 10.53
N TRP A 15 -6.22 0.04 10.12
CA TRP A 15 -5.14 1.03 10.12
C TRP A 15 -4.71 1.35 8.69
N LEU A 16 -4.71 2.64 8.34
CA LEU A 16 -4.14 3.11 7.08
C LEU A 16 -2.62 3.25 7.21
N CYS A 17 -1.90 2.34 6.55
CA CYS A 17 -0.44 2.39 6.46
C CYS A 17 0.00 3.21 5.24
N ILE A 18 0.83 4.25 5.43
CA ILE A 18 1.39 5.01 4.30
C ILE A 18 2.91 4.85 4.21
N ILE A 19 3.34 3.92 3.38
CA ILE A 19 4.74 3.54 3.19
C ILE A 19 5.38 4.35 2.05
N LYS A 20 6.64 4.77 2.22
CA LYS A 20 7.42 5.54 1.24
C LYS A 20 8.52 4.65 0.72
N SER A 21 8.57 4.47 -0.59
CA SER A 21 9.57 3.63 -1.24
C SER A 21 9.80 4.07 -2.68
N LYS A 22 10.73 3.39 -3.36
CA LYS A 22 11.01 3.54 -4.79
C LYS A 22 10.10 2.59 -5.58
N LEU A 23 9.62 3.04 -6.74
CA LEU A 23 8.75 2.22 -7.61
C LEU A 23 9.40 0.87 -7.97
N LYS A 24 10.72 0.85 -8.18
CA LYS A 24 11.49 -0.37 -8.49
C LYS A 24 11.43 -1.46 -7.40
N LEU A 25 11.04 -1.12 -6.16
CA LEU A 25 10.94 -2.06 -5.04
C LEU A 25 9.50 -2.52 -4.81
N TYR A 26 8.54 -2.10 -5.64
CA TYR A 26 7.13 -2.39 -5.41
C TYR A 26 6.84 -3.89 -5.34
N GLU A 27 7.34 -4.69 -6.29
CA GLU A 27 7.09 -6.15 -6.31
C GLU A 27 7.65 -6.86 -5.07
N GLU A 28 8.85 -6.47 -4.62
CA GLU A 28 9.46 -7.01 -3.39
C GLU A 28 8.63 -6.63 -2.16
N LEU A 29 8.18 -5.37 -2.08
CA LEU A 29 7.34 -4.88 -0.99
C LEU A 29 5.96 -5.54 -0.96
N GLU A 30 5.27 -5.64 -2.10
CA GLU A 30 3.96 -6.29 -2.19
C GLU A 30 4.06 -7.75 -1.73
N LYS A 31 5.09 -8.46 -2.17
CA LYS A 31 5.34 -9.84 -1.75
C LYS A 31 5.54 -9.94 -0.24
N SER A 32 6.39 -9.08 0.33
CA SER A 32 6.64 -9.08 1.79
C SER A 32 5.38 -8.75 2.59
N ILE A 33 4.58 -7.77 2.15
CA ILE A 33 3.32 -7.41 2.81
C ILE A 33 2.36 -8.61 2.76
N ARG A 34 2.12 -9.20 1.58
CA ARG A 34 1.23 -10.37 1.43
C ARG A 34 1.64 -11.57 2.28
N GLN A 35 2.93 -11.77 2.51
CA GLN A 35 3.43 -12.88 3.33
C GLN A 35 3.07 -12.75 4.81
N ILE A 36 2.87 -11.53 5.31
CA ILE A 36 2.63 -11.27 6.74
C ILE A 36 1.23 -10.70 7.03
N HIS A 37 0.51 -10.25 6.01
CA HIS A 37 -0.78 -9.59 6.18
C HIS A 37 -1.87 -10.59 6.60
N PRO A 38 -2.74 -10.25 7.57
CA PRO A 38 -3.78 -11.17 8.06
C PRO A 38 -4.88 -11.47 7.03
N TYR A 39 -5.08 -10.59 6.04
CA TYR A 39 -6.09 -10.77 4.99
C TYR A 39 -5.53 -11.51 3.78
N GLU A 40 -6.38 -12.35 3.17
CA GLU A 40 -6.08 -13.06 1.92
C GLU A 40 -5.80 -12.09 0.76
N VAL A 41 -6.55 -11.00 0.68
CA VAL A 41 -6.41 -9.96 -0.33
C VAL A 41 -6.27 -8.60 0.38
N PRO A 42 -5.04 -8.18 0.75
CA PRO A 42 -4.80 -6.85 1.31
C PRO A 42 -5.00 -5.75 0.28
N GLU A 43 -5.44 -4.57 0.73
CA GLU A 43 -5.39 -3.35 -0.08
C GLU A 43 -3.94 -2.83 -0.14
N ILE A 44 -3.34 -2.84 -1.34
CA ILE A 44 -1.99 -2.34 -1.58
C ILE A 44 -2.03 -1.48 -2.84
N LEU A 45 -1.83 -0.17 -2.69
CA LEU A 45 -1.87 0.80 -3.80
C LEU A 45 -0.59 1.63 -3.80
N ALA A 46 0.03 1.79 -4.98
CA ALA A 46 1.15 2.69 -5.19
C ALA A 46 0.68 4.01 -5.80
N ILE A 47 0.91 5.11 -5.10
CA ILE A 47 0.57 6.47 -5.56
C ILE A 47 1.88 7.21 -5.87
N PRO A 48 2.08 7.73 -7.10
CA PRO A 48 3.32 8.39 -7.47
C PRO A 48 3.44 9.78 -6.83
N VAL A 49 4.60 10.06 -6.22
CA VAL A 49 4.98 11.40 -5.78
C VAL A 49 5.65 12.13 -6.96
N ILE A 50 4.95 13.09 -7.55
CA ILE A 50 5.42 13.82 -8.74
C ILE A 50 6.40 14.95 -8.37
N VAL A 51 6.19 15.59 -7.22
CA VAL A 51 7.03 16.68 -6.71
C VAL A 51 7.05 16.65 -5.18
N GLY A 52 8.17 17.05 -4.59
CA GLY A 52 8.36 17.16 -3.15
C GLY A 52 9.60 17.99 -2.82
N SER A 53 9.86 18.19 -1.53
CA SER A 53 11.09 18.85 -1.08
C SER A 53 12.31 18.06 -1.56
N LYS A 54 13.27 18.76 -2.21
CA LYS A 54 14.49 18.14 -2.73
C LYS A 54 15.27 17.41 -1.65
N ASP A 55 15.42 18.03 -0.48
CA ASP A 55 16.19 17.48 0.63
C ASP A 55 15.54 16.22 1.19
N TYR A 56 14.20 16.22 1.32
CA TYR A 56 13.45 15.06 1.79
C TYR A 56 13.51 13.90 0.79
N LEU A 57 13.35 14.18 -0.50
CA LEU A 57 13.44 13.15 -1.54
C LEU A 57 14.87 12.61 -1.68
N GLY A 58 15.89 13.45 -1.47
CA GLY A 58 17.29 13.03 -1.40
C GLY A 58 17.57 12.10 -0.23
N TRP A 59 17.11 12.47 0.98
CA TRP A 59 17.20 11.60 2.15
C TRP A 59 16.45 10.29 1.95
N LEU A 60 15.20 10.34 1.49
CA LEU A 60 14.38 9.14 1.25
C LEU A 60 15.04 8.22 0.22
N GLY A 61 15.65 8.80 -0.81
CA GLY A 61 16.43 8.08 -1.80
C GLY A 61 17.53 7.23 -1.17
N GLY A 62 18.32 7.80 -0.24
CA GLY A 62 19.38 7.08 0.46
C GLY A 62 18.92 6.20 1.63
N ALA A 63 17.72 6.43 2.17
CA ALA A 63 17.17 5.65 3.29
C ALA A 63 16.51 4.32 2.86
N VAL A 64 16.34 4.12 1.55
CA VAL A 64 15.65 2.97 0.98
C VAL A 64 16.64 2.14 0.17
N LYS A 65 16.56 0.81 0.31
CA LYS A 65 17.42 -0.20 -0.34
C LYS A 65 17.88 0.23 -1.74
N GLU A 66 19.19 0.18 -1.95
CA GLU A 66 19.81 0.32 -3.27
C GLU A 66 19.84 -1.02 -4.01
N MET A 67 20.06 -0.96 -5.32
CA MET A 67 20.25 -2.18 -6.12
C MET A 67 21.59 -2.82 -5.81
#